data_AF-A0A7C1KAP1-F1
#
_entry.id   AF-A0A7C1KAP1-F1
#
_cell.length_a   1.000
_cell.length_b   1.000
_cell.length_c   1.000
_cell.angle_alpha   90.00
_cell.angle_beta   90.00
_cell.angle_gamma   90.00
#
_symmetry.space_group_name_H-M   'P 1'
#
loop_
_entity.id
_entity.type
_entity.pdbx_description
1 polymer ?
#
loop_
_entity_poly.entity_id
_entity_poly.type
_entity_poly.pdbx_seq_one_letter_code
_entity_poly.pdbx_strand_id
1 'polypeptide(L)' 'MPVSWSQVEPYVRAAYETHGRVERADVIELAYEDNASDDVIDAIDAIGSRVFNSVDAVRTFLVSQRMVTA' A
#
# COMPACT_ATOMS: atom_id res chain seq x y z
N MET A 1 -4.72 14.07 -1.84
CA MET A 1 -6.16 13.66 -1.81
C MET A 1 -6.23 12.15 -1.61
N PRO A 2 -7.30 11.52 -1.11
CA PRO A 2 -7.33 10.05 -1.06
C PRO A 2 -7.26 9.48 -2.48
N VAL A 3 -6.31 8.57 -2.71
CA VAL A 3 -6.11 7.90 -4.01
C VAL A 3 -7.06 6.73 -4.17
N SER A 4 -7.27 6.25 -5.40
CA SER A 4 -8.03 5.02 -5.58
C SER A 4 -7.21 3.83 -5.08
N TRP A 5 -7.86 2.88 -4.41
CA TRP A 5 -7.23 1.60 -4.05
C TRP A 5 -6.60 0.90 -5.26
N SER A 6 -7.19 1.02 -6.44
CA SER A 6 -6.64 0.46 -7.69
C SER A 6 -5.25 0.97 -8.06
N GLN A 7 -4.84 2.15 -7.56
CA GLN A 7 -3.50 2.71 -7.77
C GLN A 7 -2.48 2.16 -6.75
N VAL A 8 -2.93 1.69 -5.59
CA VAL A 8 -2.06 1.20 -4.50
C VAL A 8 -1.97 -0.32 -4.50
N GLU A 9 -3.06 -0.99 -4.90
CA GLU A 9 -3.20 -2.45 -4.89
C GLU A 9 -2.07 -3.19 -5.60
N PRO A 10 -1.57 -2.77 -6.79
CA PRO A 10 -0.54 -3.52 -7.49
C PRO A 10 0.74 -3.68 -6.65
N TYR A 11 1.18 -2.62 -5.96
CA TYR A 11 2.38 -2.64 -5.13
C TYR A 11 2.17 -3.49 -3.87
N VAL A 12 1.02 -3.34 -3.21
CA VAL A 12 0.67 -4.15 -2.02
C VAL A 12 0.57 -5.63 -2.35
N ARG A 13 -0.03 -5.96 -3.49
CA ARG A 13 -0.18 -7.33 -3.97
C ARG A 13 1.17 -7.94 -4.32
N ALA A 14 2.01 -7.23 -5.05
CA ALA A 14 3.36 -7.69 -5.40
C ALA A 14 4.20 -7.96 -4.13
N ALA A 15 4.22 -7.03 -3.16
CA ALA A 15 4.92 -7.24 -1.89
C ALA A 15 4.43 -8.50 -1.14
N TYR A 16 3.10 -8.70 -1.08
CA TYR A 16 2.51 -9.88 -0.45
C TYR A 16 2.89 -11.18 -1.17
N GLU A 17 2.88 -11.18 -2.51
CA GLU A 17 3.23 -12.34 -3.32
C GLU A 17 4.72 -12.69 -3.20
N THR A 18 5.60 -11.70 -3.05
CA THR A 18 7.05 -11.90 -2.89
C THR A 18 7.42 -12.37 -1.48
N HIS A 19 6.82 -11.80 -0.44
CA HIS A 19 7.28 -12.00 0.94
C HIS A 19 6.31 -12.79 1.83
N GLY A 20 5.09 -13.06 1.37
CA GLY A 20 4.02 -13.71 2.13
C GLY A 20 3.37 -12.82 3.21
N ARG A 21 3.76 -11.55 3.27
CA ARG A 21 3.25 -10.52 4.17
C ARG A 21 3.49 -9.14 3.55
N VAL A 22 2.85 -8.11 4.08
CA VAL A 22 3.00 -6.73 3.62
C VAL A 22 3.61 -5.88 4.72
N GLU A 23 4.75 -5.27 4.42
CA GLU A 23 5.38 -4.23 5.21
C GLU A 23 5.53 -2.97 4.37
N ARG A 24 5.56 -1.79 5.01
CA ARG A 24 5.71 -0.51 4.28
C ARG A 24 6.95 -0.49 3.39
N ALA A 25 8.08 -1.00 3.90
CA ALA A 25 9.36 -0.96 3.19
C ALA A 25 9.30 -1.68 1.83
N ASP A 26 8.69 -2.86 1.81
CA ASP A 26 8.58 -3.67 0.59
C ASP A 26 7.64 -3.00 -0.43
N VAL A 27 6.52 -2.42 0.03
CA VAL A 27 5.55 -1.76 -0.85
C VAL A 27 6.10 -0.46 -1.43
N ILE A 28 6.79 0.34 -0.61
CA ILE A 28 7.27 1.66 -1.01
C ILE A 28 8.44 1.56 -1.99
N GLU A 29 9.29 0.54 -1.86
CA GLU A 29 10.36 0.26 -2.82
C GLU A 29 9.79 0.04 -4.22
N LEU A 30 8.79 -0.84 -4.36
CA LEU A 30 8.09 -1.10 -5.62
C LEU A 30 7.44 0.16 -6.21
N ALA A 31 6.84 1.00 -5.37
CA ALA A 31 6.21 2.24 -5.82
C ALA A 31 7.24 3.28 -6.29
N TYR A 32 8.42 3.35 -5.66
CA TYR A 32 9.50 4.22 -6.12
C TYR A 32 10.12 3.74 -7.43
N GLU A 33 10.29 2.42 -7.61
CA GLU A 33 10.80 1.85 -8.87
C GLU A 33 9.89 2.18 -10.07
N ASP A 34 8.57 2.20 -9.84
CA ASP A 34 7.57 2.56 -10.86
C ASP A 34 7.34 4.07 -10.99
N ASN A 35 8.08 4.90 -10.23
CA ASN A 35 7.91 6.36 -10.18
C ASN A 35 6.45 6.77 -9.91
N ALA A 36 5.83 6.11 -8.91
CA ALA A 36 4.47 6.40 -8.48
C ALA A 36 4.32 7.85 -8.00
N SER A 37 3.11 8.40 -8.12
CA SER A 37 2.80 9.77 -7.68
C SER A 37 2.93 9.94 -6.17
N ASP A 38 3.24 11.16 -5.71
CA ASP A 38 3.33 11.52 -4.30
C ASP A 38 2.10 11.10 -3.48
N ASP A 39 0.87 11.29 -3.98
CA ASP A 39 -0.35 10.88 -3.27
C ASP A 39 -0.41 9.35 -3.03
N VAL A 40 0.18 8.53 -3.92
CA VAL A 40 0.28 7.06 -3.75
C VAL A 40 1.35 6.73 -2.70
N ILE A 41 2.48 7.41 -2.73
CA ILE A 41 3.56 7.27 -1.74
C ILE A 41 3.03 7.63 -0.34
N ASP A 42 2.29 8.73 -0.21
CA ASP A 42 1.65 9.16 1.04
C ASP A 42 0.67 8.10 1.58
N ALA A 43 -0.12 7.48 0.69
CA ALA A 43 -1.04 6.42 1.07
C ALA A 43 -0.30 5.15 1.57
N ILE A 44 0.81 4.79 0.92
CA ILE A 44 1.67 3.67 1.35
C ILE A 44 2.34 3.99 2.69
N ASP A 45 2.79 5.24 2.89
CA ASP A 45 3.44 5.67 4.12
C ASP A 45 2.57 5.51 5.37
N ALA A 46 1.25 5.64 5.21
CA ALA A 46 0.29 5.43 6.30
C ALA A 46 0.30 4.00 6.88
N ILE A 47 0.82 3.00 6.14
CA ILE A 47 1.07 1.65 6.67
C ILE A 47 1.93 1.73 7.94
N GLY A 48 2.97 2.58 7.91
CA GLY A 48 3.92 2.77 9.00
C GLY A 48 4.67 1.47 9.33
N SER A 49 4.83 1.17 10.62
CA SER A 49 5.53 -0.04 11.09
C SER A 49 4.64 -1.29 11.21
N ARG A 50 3.45 -1.27 10.61
CA ARG A 50 2.50 -2.39 10.68
C ARG A 50 2.91 -3.48 9.69
N VAL A 51 2.62 -4.73 10.08
CA VAL A 51 2.77 -5.91 9.24
C VAL A 51 1.38 -6.49 9.01
N PHE A 52 1.04 -6.73 7.74
CA PHE A 52 -0.25 -7.32 7.37
C PHE A 52 -0.05 -8.70 6.72
N ASN A 53 -0.93 -9.63 7.02
CA ASN A 53 -0.89 -11.01 6.50
C ASN A 53 -1.84 -11.22 5.32
N SER A 54 -2.42 -10.16 4.75
CA SER A 54 -3.22 -10.23 3.53
C SER A 54 -3.36 -8.84 2.89
N VAL A 55 -3.58 -8.83 1.58
CA VAL A 55 -3.85 -7.61 0.80
C VAL A 55 -5.14 -6.91 1.27
N ASP A 56 -6.18 -7.70 1.59
CA ASP A 56 -7.47 -7.17 2.03
C ASP A 56 -7.40 -6.46 3.40
N ALA A 57 -6.54 -6.94 4.30
CA ALA A 57 -6.30 -6.28 5.58
C ALA A 57 -5.63 -4.91 5.41
N VAL A 58 -4.70 -4.78 4.45
CA VAL A 58 -4.09 -3.49 4.08
C VAL A 58 -5.13 -2.54 3.51
N ARG A 59 -5.96 -3.00 2.56
CA ARG A 59 -7.05 -2.19 1.98
C ARG A 59 -7.99 -1.67 3.06
N THR A 60 -8.49 -2.57 3.92
CA THR A 60 -9.41 -2.22 5.00
C THR A 60 -8.79 -1.17 5.94
N PHE A 61 -7.51 -1.35 6.28
CA PHE A 61 -6.78 -0.38 7.09
C PHE A 61 -6.67 0.98 6.38
N LEU A 62 -6.18 1.04 5.14
CA LEU A 62 -6.01 2.30 4.43
C LEU A 62 -7.33 3.03 4.16
N VAL A 63 -8.42 2.30 3.92
CA VAL A 63 -9.78 2.86 3.86
C VAL A 63 -10.18 3.46 5.22
N SER A 64 -9.91 2.76 6.33
CA SER A 64 -10.18 3.27 7.69
C SER A 64 -9.40 4.54 8.02
N GLN A 65 -8.20 4.68 7.45
CA GLN A 65 -7.35 5.87 7.59
C GLN A 65 -7.71 6.98 6.59
N ARG A 66 -8.69 6.75 5.70
CA ARG A 66 -9.07 7.67 4.61
C ARG A 66 -7.91 8.01 3.66
N MET A 67 -6.96 7.09 3.50
CA MET A 67 -5.83 7.24 2.57
C MET A 67 -6.20 6.78 1.17
N VAL A 68 -7.10 5.79 1.07
CA VAL A 68 -7.60 5.27 -0.20
C VAL A 68 -9.11 5.25 -0.23
N THR A 69 -9.69 5.40 -1.42
CA THR A 69 -11.09 5.08 -1.70
C THR A 69 -11.20 3.63 -2.18
N ALA A 70 -12.33 2.99 -1.84
CA ALA A 70 -12.61 1.62 -2.26
C ALA A 70 -12.60 1.46 -3.79
#